data_AF-A0A1X0WMR7-F1
#
_entry.id   AF-A0A1X0WMR7-F1
#
_cell.length_a   1.000
_cell.length_b   1.000
_cell.length_c   1.000
_cell.angle_alpha   90.00
_cell.angle_beta   90.00
_cell.angle_gamma   90.00
#
_symmetry.space_group_name_H-M   'P 1'
#
loop_
_entity.id
_entity.type
_entity.pdbx_description
1 polymer ?
#
loop_
_entity_poly.entity_id
_entity_poly.type
_entity_poly.pdbx_seq_one_letter_code
_entity_poly.pdbx_strand_id
1 'polypeptide(L)'
;MHAEQRILQGLGLENQEELLGFLDLSNRVDKIKFFYPEFQFSTNNLIEISWENDGYFKLIGSDNKKTKGTTSFRRGWETILKFPVRSNDSDDLGPLNDTPDAFPKGNIPKGDSDDWYFHRGHVFARRFHKYVVGYKILNAERQDTQEKWSKFSIDSRDKNLFTQFSKANKAQAEIEEKVYQLLRSEESVYYEVKLVFKNSSDKYPIGTEIFFLPISSPDEFGHYFIPNIDSGFDLENSQMEYADFYKNGYSEEDYRECFADSDRKLGNWQISEHETCSVESNSGNFSIRGLSKTVIDSLIENLKKNNKITTCSKHVQYGEQWTFLGQALTHYPSTGTLLLQGNKLQNFEKVKQCLLDYLSK
;
A
#
# COMPACT_ATOMS: atom_id res chain seq x y z
N MET A 1 -1.37 -9.79 29.65
CA MET A 1 -0.36 -9.90 28.59
C MET A 1 0.05 -8.49 28.22
N HIS A 2 1.33 -8.14 28.29
CA HIS A 2 1.81 -6.79 27.95
C HIS A 2 1.55 -6.53 26.45
N ALA A 3 1.10 -5.31 26.09
CA ALA A 3 0.74 -4.97 24.70
C ALA A 3 1.87 -5.30 23.71
N GLU A 4 3.12 -5.10 24.14
CA GLU A 4 4.33 -5.47 23.42
C GLU A 4 4.44 -6.96 23.07
N GLN A 5 4.12 -7.87 24.00
CA GLN A 5 4.20 -9.31 23.72
C GLN A 5 3.18 -9.71 22.65
N ARG A 6 1.99 -9.10 22.64
CA ARG A 6 0.99 -9.33 21.58
C ARG A 6 1.48 -8.86 20.22
N ILE A 7 2.19 -7.73 20.18
CA ILE A 7 2.78 -7.22 18.94
C ILE A 7 3.82 -8.20 18.43
N LEU A 8 4.75 -8.66 19.28
CA LEU A 8 5.77 -9.63 18.90
C LEU A 8 5.13 -10.95 18.43
N GLN A 9 4.12 -11.46 19.13
CA GLN A 9 3.37 -12.65 18.72
C GLN A 9 2.67 -12.44 17.37
N GLY A 10 2.08 -11.26 17.12
CA GLY A 10 1.47 -10.89 15.84
C GLY A 10 2.47 -10.77 14.68
N LEU A 11 3.77 -10.70 14.98
CA LEU A 11 4.87 -10.80 14.01
C LEU A 11 5.39 -12.25 13.86
N GLY A 12 4.85 -13.20 14.62
CA GLY A 12 5.37 -14.56 14.74
C GLY A 12 6.76 -14.60 15.40
N LEU A 13 7.02 -13.70 16.36
CA LEU A 13 8.26 -13.62 17.13
C LEU A 13 8.02 -14.03 18.59
N GLU A 14 9.02 -14.65 19.20
CA GLU A 14 8.99 -15.12 20.58
C GLU A 14 9.20 -13.97 21.58
N ASN A 15 10.13 -13.05 21.27
CA ASN A 15 10.58 -12.00 22.19
C ASN A 15 11.31 -10.86 21.46
N GLN A 16 11.66 -9.80 22.22
CA GLN A 16 12.40 -8.64 21.70
C GLN A 16 13.81 -8.99 21.20
N GLU A 17 14.46 -10.01 21.77
CA GLU A 17 15.81 -10.41 21.35
C GLU A 17 15.78 -10.99 19.93
N GLU A 18 14.74 -11.76 19.60
CA GLU A 18 14.50 -12.23 18.24
C GLU A 18 14.31 -11.06 17.27
N LEU A 19 13.48 -10.07 17.64
CA LEU A 19 13.30 -8.84 16.84
C LEU A 19 14.64 -8.13 16.58
N LEU A 20 15.47 -7.94 17.62
CA LEU A 20 16.79 -7.35 17.49
C LEU A 20 17.73 -8.14 16.57
N GLY A 21 17.49 -9.45 16.40
CA GLY A 21 18.20 -10.27 15.42
C GLY A 21 17.93 -9.88 13.96
N PHE A 22 16.75 -9.28 13.69
CA PHE A 22 16.34 -8.89 12.35
C PHE A 22 16.77 -7.46 11.95
N LEU A 23 17.05 -6.57 12.91
CA LEU A 23 17.26 -5.13 12.66
C LEU A 23 18.71 -4.75 12.31
N ASP A 24 18.90 -3.68 11.54
CA ASP A 24 20.21 -3.21 11.08
C ASP A 24 20.91 -2.34 12.12
N LEU A 25 21.63 -2.99 13.03
CA LEU A 25 22.20 -2.36 14.22
C LEU A 25 23.72 -2.11 14.10
N SER A 26 24.41 -2.78 13.17
CA SER A 26 25.87 -3.02 13.24
C SER A 26 26.76 -1.88 12.72
N ASN A 27 26.22 -0.89 11.99
CA ASN A 27 27.01 0.19 11.38
C ASN A 27 26.49 1.60 11.69
N ARG A 28 25.64 1.77 12.71
CA ARG A 28 24.98 3.05 13.01
C ARG A 28 25.97 4.13 13.45
N VAL A 29 26.92 3.78 14.33
CA VAL A 29 27.95 4.73 14.76
C VAL A 29 28.84 5.16 13.59
N ASP A 30 29.21 4.24 12.70
CA ASP A 30 30.02 4.55 11.53
C ASP A 30 29.28 5.48 10.55
N LYS A 31 27.97 5.27 10.38
CA LYS A 31 27.12 6.14 9.56
C LYS A 31 27.01 7.54 10.14
N ILE A 32 26.82 7.68 11.45
CA ILE A 32 26.78 9.00 12.09
C ILE A 32 28.15 9.68 11.98
N LYS A 33 29.23 8.95 12.27
CA LYS A 33 30.61 9.47 12.19
C LYS A 33 31.03 9.85 10.77
N PHE A 34 30.45 9.23 9.75
CA PHE A 34 30.70 9.62 8.36
C PHE A 34 30.27 11.09 8.11
N PHE A 35 29.14 11.52 8.65
CA PHE A 35 28.66 12.90 8.54
C PHE A 35 29.20 13.80 9.66
N TYR A 36 29.49 13.24 10.84
CA TYR A 36 29.97 13.98 12.00
C TYR A 36 31.11 13.22 12.73
N PRO A 37 32.38 13.37 12.27
CA PRO A 37 33.51 12.60 12.80
C PRO A 37 33.75 12.75 14.31
N GLU A 38 33.40 13.91 14.86
CA GLU A 38 33.55 14.25 16.28
C GLU A 38 32.46 13.63 17.18
N PHE A 39 31.50 12.90 16.59
CA PHE A 39 30.41 12.30 17.35
C PHE A 39 30.93 11.35 18.44
N GLN A 40 30.58 11.64 19.69
CA GLN A 40 30.86 10.78 20.82
C GLN A 40 29.57 10.12 21.30
N PHE A 41 29.49 8.81 21.13
CA PHE A 41 28.39 8.04 21.70
C PHE A 41 28.59 7.94 23.22
N SER A 42 27.64 8.42 24.02
CA SER A 42 27.67 8.22 25.48
C SER A 42 27.42 6.75 25.78
N THR A 43 28.48 5.98 26.07
CA THR A 43 28.40 4.53 26.19
C THR A 43 27.69 4.09 27.48
N ASN A 44 26.49 3.53 27.33
CA ASN A 44 26.16 2.22 27.90
C ASN A 44 25.59 1.34 26.77
N ASN A 45 26.21 0.19 26.56
CA ASN A 45 26.21 -0.60 25.31
C ASN A 45 25.01 -1.54 25.15
N LEU A 46 23.81 -1.09 25.50
CA LEU A 46 22.60 -1.89 25.32
C LEU A 46 21.65 -1.12 24.41
N ILE A 47 21.16 -1.80 23.38
CA ILE A 47 20.07 -1.27 22.58
C ILE A 47 18.82 -1.41 23.42
N GLU A 48 18.25 -0.28 23.78
CA GLU A 48 16.96 -0.20 24.45
C GLU A 48 15.87 -0.07 23.38
N ILE A 49 14.86 -0.93 23.48
CA ILE A 49 13.65 -0.85 22.66
C ILE A 49 12.52 -0.37 23.56
N SER A 50 11.82 0.68 23.13
CA SER A 50 10.60 1.13 23.77
C SER A 50 9.45 1.20 22.76
N TRP A 51 8.30 0.62 23.12
CA TRP A 51 7.06 0.79 22.38
C TRP A 51 6.51 2.21 22.57
N GLU A 52 6.30 2.95 21.48
CA GLU A 52 5.81 4.33 21.50
C GLU A 52 4.53 4.49 20.66
N ASN A 53 3.65 5.39 21.12
CA ASN A 53 2.47 5.89 20.40
C ASN A 53 1.53 4.80 19.83
N ASP A 54 1.56 3.60 20.38
CA ASP A 54 0.80 2.45 19.90
C ASP A 54 1.01 2.11 18.41
N GLY A 55 2.17 2.46 17.85
CA GLY A 55 2.43 2.29 16.42
C GLY A 55 3.82 1.75 16.06
N TYR A 56 4.84 1.96 16.89
CA TYR A 56 6.21 1.61 16.53
C TYR A 56 7.13 1.43 17.75
N PHE A 57 8.22 0.71 17.54
CA PHE A 57 9.32 0.60 18.47
C PHE A 57 10.35 1.68 18.18
N LYS A 58 10.74 2.45 19.20
CA LYS A 58 11.90 3.34 19.15
C LYS A 58 13.12 2.59 19.68
N LEU A 59 14.22 2.72 18.95
CA LEU A 59 15.51 2.12 19.31
C LEU A 59 16.46 3.22 19.78
N ILE A 60 17.04 3.01 20.95
CA ILE A 60 18.04 3.90 21.55
C ILE A 60 19.30 3.10 21.83
N GLY A 61 20.45 3.70 21.59
CA GLY A 61 21.74 3.06 21.81
C GLY A 61 22.37 2.51 20.53
N SER A 62 23.54 1.89 20.68
CA SER A 62 24.24 1.22 19.60
C SER A 62 24.93 -0.03 20.14
N ASP A 63 24.88 -1.12 19.38
CA ASP A 63 25.65 -2.33 19.67
C ASP A 63 26.74 -2.51 18.61
N ASN A 64 27.86 -1.81 18.81
CA ASN A 64 29.02 -1.92 17.94
C ASN A 64 29.75 -3.28 18.08
N LYS A 65 29.32 -4.16 18.99
CA LYS A 65 29.90 -5.50 19.17
C LYS A 65 29.20 -6.57 18.33
N LYS A 66 27.96 -6.33 17.87
CA LYS A 66 27.29 -7.19 16.88
C LYS A 66 27.90 -6.96 15.48
N THR A 67 29.06 -7.56 15.26
CA THR A 67 29.69 -7.71 13.93
C THR A 67 29.11 -8.88 13.11
N LYS A 68 28.18 -9.65 13.68
CA LYS A 68 27.50 -10.72 12.95
C LYS A 68 26.54 -10.08 11.96
N GLY A 69 26.85 -10.22 10.67
CA GLY A 69 25.92 -9.94 9.59
C GLY A 69 24.57 -10.55 9.92
N THR A 70 23.54 -9.74 9.81
CA THR A 70 22.18 -10.15 10.14
C THR A 70 21.73 -11.22 9.17
N THR A 71 21.16 -12.31 9.68
CA THR A 71 20.61 -13.39 8.84
C THR A 71 19.30 -12.99 8.15
N SER A 72 18.76 -11.82 8.50
CA SER A 72 17.52 -11.31 7.97
C SER A 72 17.67 -10.72 6.57
N PHE A 73 16.71 -11.03 5.72
CA PHE A 73 16.58 -10.38 4.43
C PHE A 73 15.94 -9.01 4.60
N ARG A 74 16.57 -7.99 4.01
CA ARG A 74 16.06 -6.61 4.01
C ARG A 74 16.07 -6.04 2.62
N ARG A 75 15.07 -5.23 2.32
CA ARG A 75 14.95 -4.53 1.04
C ARG A 75 14.51 -3.09 1.28
N GLY A 76 15.21 -2.13 0.68
CA GLY A 76 14.79 -0.75 0.77
C GLY A 76 15.84 0.21 0.23
N TRP A 77 15.87 1.42 0.78
CA TRP A 77 16.60 2.54 0.22
C TRP A 77 17.47 3.22 1.27
N GLU A 78 18.62 3.68 0.81
CA GLU A 78 19.55 4.55 1.54
C GLU A 78 19.83 5.77 0.67
N THR A 79 19.60 6.97 1.20
CA THR A 79 19.74 8.20 0.42
C THR A 79 19.96 9.43 1.29
N ILE A 80 20.27 10.55 0.65
CA ILE A 80 20.26 11.87 1.27
C ILE A 80 19.09 12.65 0.66
N LEU A 81 18.14 13.03 1.51
CA LEU A 81 17.07 13.98 1.18
C LEU A 81 17.71 15.38 1.16
N LYS A 82 17.96 15.92 -0.04
CA LYS A 82 18.75 17.14 -0.20
C LYS A 82 17.90 18.39 -0.14
N PHE A 83 18.26 19.28 0.76
CA PHE A 83 17.79 20.67 0.79
C PHE A 83 18.91 21.63 0.34
N PRO A 84 18.60 22.68 -0.45
CA PRO A 84 17.30 22.98 -1.06
C PRO A 84 16.96 22.03 -2.21
N VAL A 85 15.68 21.99 -2.58
CA VAL A 85 15.21 21.26 -3.76
C VAL A 85 15.86 21.86 -5.03
N ARG A 86 16.29 21.01 -5.97
CA ARG A 86 17.16 21.39 -7.09
C ARG A 86 16.49 22.31 -8.14
N SER A 87 15.16 22.32 -8.24
CA SER A 87 14.40 23.13 -9.21
C SER A 87 12.92 23.25 -8.83
N ASN A 88 12.25 24.27 -9.38
CA ASN A 88 10.80 24.59 -9.31
C ASN A 88 9.89 23.52 -9.97
N ASP A 89 10.29 22.25 -9.97
CA ASP A 89 9.46 21.19 -10.52
C ASP A 89 8.24 21.03 -9.61
N SER A 90 7.16 21.73 -9.98
CA SER A 90 5.79 21.53 -9.50
C SER A 90 5.29 20.18 -10.02
N ASP A 91 6.04 19.13 -9.72
CA ASP A 91 5.86 17.84 -10.33
C ASP A 91 5.07 16.98 -9.35
N ASP A 92 3.77 17.27 -9.31
CA ASP A 92 2.80 16.29 -8.85
C ASP A 92 3.11 14.96 -9.55
N LEU A 93 3.32 13.91 -8.76
CA LEU A 93 3.53 12.56 -9.27
C LEU A 93 2.24 11.98 -9.89
N GLY A 94 1.12 12.71 -9.80
CA GLY A 94 -0.19 12.30 -10.30
C GLY A 94 -0.84 11.27 -9.38
N PRO A 95 -1.86 10.54 -9.85
CA PRO A 95 -2.45 9.44 -9.09
C PRO A 95 -1.55 8.20 -9.10
N LEU A 96 -1.54 7.45 -7.98
CA LEU A 96 -0.88 6.15 -7.89
C LEU A 96 -1.72 5.09 -8.61
N ASN A 97 -1.20 4.56 -9.72
CA ASN A 97 -1.90 3.55 -10.53
C ASN A 97 -1.42 2.12 -10.24
N ASP A 98 -0.20 1.96 -9.75
CA ASP A 98 0.39 0.65 -9.50
C ASP A 98 -0.06 0.04 -8.17
N THR A 99 0.01 -1.29 -8.11
CA THR A 99 -0.35 -2.11 -6.95
C THR A 99 0.69 -3.21 -6.79
N PRO A 100 1.20 -3.46 -5.56
CA PRO A 100 2.23 -4.47 -5.33
C PRO A 100 1.71 -5.89 -5.60
N ASP A 101 2.61 -6.81 -5.95
CA ASP A 101 2.26 -8.17 -6.39
C ASP A 101 1.38 -8.96 -5.40
N ALA A 102 1.68 -8.83 -4.11
CA ALA A 102 0.99 -9.55 -3.05
C ALA A 102 -0.15 -8.72 -2.42
N PHE A 103 -0.67 -7.72 -3.12
CA PHE A 103 -1.79 -6.93 -2.62
C PHE A 103 -3.10 -7.74 -2.62
N PRO A 104 -3.91 -7.68 -1.55
CA PRO A 104 -5.19 -8.38 -1.48
C PRO A 104 -6.10 -8.02 -2.65
N LYS A 105 -6.66 -9.04 -3.30
CA LYS A 105 -7.73 -8.83 -4.31
C LYS A 105 -9.09 -8.55 -3.66
N GLY A 106 -9.30 -9.07 -2.44
CA GLY A 106 -10.46 -8.83 -1.59
C GLY A 106 -10.02 -8.17 -0.29
N ASN A 107 -9.67 -6.89 -0.34
CA ASN A 107 -9.32 -6.15 0.87
C ASN A 107 -10.55 -5.97 1.78
N ILE A 108 -10.30 -5.90 3.08
CA ILE A 108 -11.36 -5.90 4.08
C ILE A 108 -11.59 -4.45 4.55
N PRO A 109 -12.84 -3.94 4.56
CA PRO A 109 -13.14 -2.65 5.14
C PRO A 109 -12.82 -2.63 6.63
N LYS A 110 -12.33 -1.53 7.15
CA LYS A 110 -11.88 -1.40 8.55
C LYS A 110 -12.69 -0.33 9.28
N GLY A 111 -13.47 -0.75 10.29
CA GLY A 111 -14.36 0.14 11.05
C GLY A 111 -15.39 0.90 10.18
N ASP A 112 -16.22 1.76 10.74
CA ASP A 112 -17.39 2.33 10.04
C ASP A 112 -17.09 3.31 8.88
N SER A 113 -15.82 3.48 8.50
CA SER A 113 -15.37 4.43 7.47
C SER A 113 -14.90 3.74 6.17
N ASP A 114 -14.51 4.54 5.17
CA ASP A 114 -13.92 4.07 3.89
C ASP A 114 -12.45 3.58 4.04
N ASP A 115 -12.01 3.29 5.27
CA ASP A 115 -10.69 2.74 5.55
C ASP A 115 -10.65 1.23 5.25
N TRP A 116 -9.46 0.74 4.93
CA TRP A 116 -9.22 -0.66 4.62
C TRP A 116 -8.15 -1.23 5.56
N TYR A 117 -8.10 -2.56 5.70
CA TYR A 117 -7.03 -3.20 6.47
C TYR A 117 -5.68 -3.11 5.77
N PHE A 118 -5.64 -3.15 4.43
CA PHE A 118 -4.39 -3.08 3.69
C PHE A 118 -4.28 -1.83 2.82
N HIS A 119 -3.12 -1.19 2.87
CA HIS A 119 -2.73 -0.06 2.03
C HIS A 119 -1.57 -0.44 1.11
N ARG A 120 -1.44 0.27 -0.01
CA ARG A 120 -0.27 0.22 -0.88
C ARG A 120 0.84 1.03 -0.20
N GLY A 121 1.59 0.37 0.68
CA GLY A 121 2.68 1.01 1.41
C GLY A 121 3.82 1.36 0.46
N HIS A 122 4.34 2.58 0.57
CA HIS A 122 5.59 2.97 -0.07
C HIS A 122 6.75 2.64 0.88
N VAL A 123 7.80 1.96 0.40
CA VAL A 123 9.02 1.76 1.20
C VAL A 123 9.67 3.13 1.44
N PHE A 124 9.97 3.85 0.36
CA PHE A 124 10.38 5.24 0.39
C PHE A 124 9.19 6.15 0.12
N ALA A 125 8.87 7.01 1.08
CA ALA A 125 7.70 7.88 1.03
C ALA A 125 7.59 8.68 -0.26
N ARG A 126 6.43 8.61 -0.90
CA ARG A 126 6.10 9.35 -2.11
C ARG A 126 6.29 10.86 -1.95
N ARG A 127 6.05 11.40 -0.75
CA ARG A 127 6.22 12.83 -0.41
C ARG A 127 7.66 13.33 -0.52
N PHE A 128 8.65 12.44 -0.45
CA PHE A 128 10.07 12.82 -0.47
C PHE A 128 10.66 12.90 -1.89
N HIS A 129 9.90 12.58 -2.94
CA HIS A 129 10.41 12.53 -4.32
C HIS A 129 11.19 13.79 -4.72
N LYS A 130 10.69 14.99 -4.38
CA LYS A 130 11.31 16.27 -4.74
C LYS A 130 12.71 16.47 -4.14
N TYR A 131 13.03 15.77 -3.06
CA TYR A 131 14.34 15.87 -2.40
C TYR A 131 15.37 14.89 -2.97
N VAL A 132 14.95 13.95 -3.83
CA VAL A 132 15.80 12.87 -4.34
C VAL A 132 15.85 12.78 -5.87
N VAL A 133 14.76 13.11 -6.58
CA VAL A 133 14.68 12.97 -8.04
C VAL A 133 15.81 13.72 -8.74
N GLY A 134 16.48 13.04 -9.66
CA GLY A 134 17.64 13.55 -10.38
C GLY A 134 18.97 13.44 -9.63
N TYR A 135 18.95 13.10 -8.34
CA TYR A 135 20.15 12.71 -7.60
C TYR A 135 20.45 11.22 -7.78
N LYS A 136 21.73 10.88 -7.65
CA LYS A 136 22.19 9.50 -7.70
C LYS A 136 21.76 8.76 -6.43
N ILE A 137 21.47 7.48 -6.60
CA ILE A 137 21.15 6.58 -5.50
C ILE A 137 22.47 6.20 -4.81
N LEU A 138 22.47 6.05 -3.49
CA LEU A 138 23.65 5.63 -2.74
C LEU A 138 23.74 4.10 -2.69
N ASN A 139 24.96 3.56 -2.76
CA ASN A 139 25.22 2.16 -2.41
C ASN A 139 25.39 2.01 -0.87
N ALA A 140 25.56 0.78 -0.38
CA ALA A 140 25.74 0.50 1.04
C ALA A 140 27.01 1.12 1.67
N GLU A 141 27.96 1.58 0.84
CA GLU A 141 29.16 2.29 1.26
C GLU A 141 28.98 3.82 1.21
N ARG A 142 27.74 4.30 1.02
CA ARG A 142 27.37 5.72 0.88
C ARG A 142 28.01 6.40 -0.34
N GLN A 143 28.33 5.63 -1.38
CA GLN A 143 28.86 6.15 -2.64
C GLN A 143 27.76 6.26 -3.70
N ASP A 144 27.90 7.28 -4.54
CA ASP A 144 27.06 7.53 -5.70
C ASP A 144 27.08 6.34 -6.68
N THR A 145 25.92 5.73 -6.92
CA THR A 145 25.73 4.76 -8.01
C THR A 145 25.55 5.48 -9.36
N GLN A 146 25.53 4.72 -10.46
CA GLN A 146 25.16 5.26 -11.77
C GLN A 146 23.65 5.48 -11.90
N GLU A 147 22.82 4.83 -11.08
CA GLU A 147 21.36 4.97 -11.10
C GLU A 147 20.96 6.28 -10.42
N LYS A 148 19.95 6.95 -10.98
CA LYS A 148 19.36 8.16 -10.41
C LYS A 148 17.94 7.88 -9.97
N TRP A 149 17.53 8.54 -8.91
CA TRP A 149 16.12 8.62 -8.55
C TRP A 149 15.32 9.23 -9.69
N SER A 150 14.27 8.52 -10.10
CA SER A 150 13.30 8.95 -11.09
C SER A 150 11.89 8.86 -10.50
N LYS A 151 10.92 9.54 -11.11
CA LYS A 151 9.50 9.38 -10.74
C LYS A 151 9.05 7.91 -10.81
N PHE A 152 9.54 7.18 -11.81
CA PHE A 152 9.27 5.74 -11.96
C PHE A 152 9.82 4.91 -10.79
N SER A 153 10.92 5.33 -10.19
CA SER A 153 11.48 4.67 -9.01
C SER A 153 10.58 4.84 -7.77
N ILE A 154 9.88 5.98 -7.66
CA ILE A 154 9.03 6.32 -6.52
C ILE A 154 7.74 5.48 -6.50
N ASP A 155 7.06 5.35 -7.63
CA ASP A 155 5.82 4.56 -7.72
C ASP A 155 6.08 3.13 -8.25
N SER A 156 7.34 2.66 -8.19
CA SER A 156 7.72 1.33 -8.67
C SER A 156 7.03 0.21 -7.89
N ARG A 157 6.18 -0.54 -8.59
CA ARG A 157 5.54 -1.77 -8.11
C ARG A 157 6.51 -2.74 -7.43
N ASP A 158 7.66 -3.00 -8.07
CA ASP A 158 8.56 -4.07 -7.66
C ASP A 158 9.59 -3.62 -6.62
N LYS A 159 9.98 -2.34 -6.66
CA LYS A 159 11.07 -1.80 -5.84
C LYS A 159 10.60 -0.99 -4.64
N ASN A 160 9.46 -0.29 -4.75
CA ASN A 160 9.05 0.71 -3.76
C ASN A 160 7.62 0.56 -3.22
N LEU A 161 6.81 -0.34 -3.77
CA LEU A 161 5.49 -0.66 -3.22
C LEU A 161 5.50 -2.02 -2.52
N PHE A 162 4.70 -2.13 -1.46
CA PHE A 162 4.45 -3.38 -0.76
C PHE A 162 3.07 -3.35 -0.08
N THR A 163 2.55 -4.53 0.28
CA THR A 163 1.31 -4.61 1.05
C THR A 163 1.64 -4.33 2.51
N GLN A 164 0.99 -3.30 3.06
CA GLN A 164 1.18 -2.89 4.45
C GLN A 164 -0.18 -2.78 5.12
N PHE A 165 -0.28 -3.19 6.39
CA PHE A 165 -1.48 -2.90 7.16
C PHE A 165 -1.69 -1.38 7.29
N SER A 166 -2.95 -0.96 7.28
CA SER A 166 -3.36 0.44 7.41
C SER A 166 -2.80 1.08 8.68
N LYS A 167 -2.84 0.38 9.82
CA LYS A 167 -2.23 0.86 11.07
C LYS A 167 -0.73 1.09 10.92
N ALA A 168 0.01 0.12 10.37
CA ALA A 168 1.45 0.24 10.14
C ALA A 168 1.80 1.35 9.13
N ASN A 169 1.01 1.50 8.06
CA ASN A 169 1.18 2.58 7.08
C ASN A 169 0.98 3.96 7.70
N LYS A 170 0.00 4.13 8.59
CA LYS A 170 -0.21 5.38 9.34
C LYS A 170 0.95 5.66 10.30
N ALA A 171 1.41 4.64 11.04
CA ALA A 171 2.55 4.77 11.94
C ALA A 171 3.86 5.11 11.20
N GLN A 172 4.09 4.54 10.02
CA GLN A 172 5.21 4.90 9.16
C GLN A 172 5.13 6.38 8.75
N ALA A 173 3.94 6.85 8.33
CA ALA A 173 3.74 8.25 7.95
C ALA A 173 4.01 9.24 9.10
N GLU A 174 3.75 8.86 10.36
CA GLU A 174 4.09 9.68 11.53
C GLU A 174 5.62 9.84 11.71
N ILE A 175 6.40 8.79 11.47
CA ILE A 175 7.87 8.88 11.50
C ILE A 175 8.39 9.71 10.33
N GLU A 176 7.82 9.50 9.13
CA GLU A 176 8.16 10.29 7.95
C GLU A 176 7.79 11.77 8.11
N GLU A 177 6.75 12.11 8.88
CA GLU A 177 6.43 13.50 9.21
C GLU A 177 7.56 14.16 10.01
N LYS A 178 8.21 13.46 10.94
CA LYS A 178 9.38 13.99 11.67
C LYS A 178 10.51 14.37 10.71
N VAL A 179 10.81 13.49 9.75
CA VAL A 179 11.81 13.74 8.70
C VAL A 179 11.39 14.90 7.80
N TYR A 180 10.11 15.00 7.45
CA TYR A 180 9.61 16.10 6.66
C TYR A 180 9.74 17.45 7.37
N GLN A 181 9.54 17.51 8.68
CA GLN A 181 9.72 18.75 9.45
C GLN A 181 11.18 19.20 9.47
N LEU A 182 12.15 18.28 9.55
CA LEU A 182 13.57 18.62 9.39
C LEU A 182 13.85 19.26 8.02
N LEU A 183 13.32 18.66 6.94
CA LEU A 183 13.45 19.20 5.59
C LEU A 183 12.78 20.57 5.41
N ARG A 184 11.73 20.87 6.18
CA ARG A 184 11.09 22.20 6.21
C ARG A 184 11.89 23.23 6.98
N SER A 185 12.70 22.79 7.93
CA SER A 185 13.67 23.62 8.66
C SER A 185 15.00 23.76 7.88
N GLU A 186 14.97 23.53 6.56
CA GLU A 186 16.11 23.70 5.66
C GLU A 186 17.28 22.72 5.90
N GLU A 187 17.00 21.61 6.60
CA GLU A 187 18.01 20.62 6.97
C GLU A 187 18.03 19.45 5.97
N SER A 188 19.22 19.10 5.46
CA SER A 188 19.37 17.89 4.63
C SER A 188 19.43 16.65 5.53
N VAL A 189 18.76 15.58 5.14
CA VAL A 189 18.61 14.40 6.00
C VAL A 189 19.17 13.18 5.31
N TYR A 190 20.12 12.50 5.95
CA TYR A 190 20.44 11.13 5.60
C TYR A 190 19.29 10.23 6.06
N TYR A 191 18.75 9.42 5.15
CA TYR A 191 17.53 8.66 5.36
C TYR A 191 17.69 7.23 4.84
N GLU A 192 17.37 6.28 5.70
CA GLU A 192 17.28 4.85 5.41
C GLU A 192 15.90 4.34 5.76
N VAL A 193 15.35 3.55 4.85
CA VAL A 193 14.11 2.83 5.08
C VAL A 193 14.18 1.44 4.47
N LYS A 194 13.89 0.42 5.27
CA LYS A 194 14.07 -0.99 4.93
C LYS A 194 12.85 -1.79 5.35
N LEU A 195 12.32 -2.56 4.42
CA LEU A 195 11.43 -3.68 4.75
C LEU A 195 12.27 -4.78 5.39
N VAL A 196 11.79 -5.30 6.51
CA VAL A 196 12.41 -6.40 7.26
C VAL A 196 11.58 -7.65 7.08
N PHE A 197 12.19 -8.72 6.60
CA PHE A 197 11.52 -10.01 6.40
C PHE A 197 12.07 -11.05 7.36
N LYS A 198 11.22 -11.98 7.79
CA LYS A 198 11.65 -13.14 8.59
C LYS A 198 12.50 -14.08 7.71
N ASN A 199 12.05 -14.34 6.48
CA ASN A 199 12.78 -15.08 5.45
C ASN A 199 12.77 -14.33 4.10
N SER A 200 13.77 -14.60 3.26
CA SER A 200 13.88 -13.97 1.93
C SER A 200 12.77 -14.35 0.94
N SER A 201 12.06 -15.45 1.20
CA SER A 201 10.94 -15.93 0.40
C SER A 201 9.57 -15.44 0.87
N ASP A 202 9.50 -14.72 1.99
CA ASP A 202 8.23 -14.26 2.55
C ASP A 202 7.60 -13.19 1.65
N LYS A 203 6.28 -13.24 1.48
CA LYS A 203 5.56 -12.25 0.65
C LYS A 203 5.40 -10.90 1.35
N TYR A 204 5.19 -10.90 2.67
CA TYR A 204 5.04 -9.69 3.46
C TYR A 204 6.22 -9.50 4.41
N PRO A 205 6.70 -8.25 4.58
CA PRO A 205 7.66 -7.95 5.64
C PRO A 205 6.95 -7.98 7.00
N ILE A 206 7.70 -8.34 8.03
CA ILE A 206 7.27 -8.22 9.43
C ILE A 206 7.24 -6.75 9.89
N GLY A 207 7.89 -5.85 9.15
CA GLY A 207 7.83 -4.42 9.44
C GLY A 207 8.75 -3.56 8.58
N THR A 208 8.71 -2.27 8.86
CA THR A 208 9.57 -1.26 8.25
C THR A 208 10.56 -0.74 9.30
N GLU A 209 11.86 -0.83 9.04
CA GLU A 209 12.91 -0.18 9.81
C GLU A 209 13.25 1.18 9.17
N ILE A 210 13.20 2.25 9.95
CA ILE A 210 13.58 3.60 9.53
C ILE A 210 14.74 4.09 10.39
N PHE A 211 15.79 4.60 9.75
CA PHE A 211 16.84 5.36 10.40
C PHE A 211 17.03 6.69 9.67
N PHE A 212 17.14 7.78 10.42
CA PHE A 212 17.44 9.08 9.83
C PHE A 212 18.38 9.90 10.70
N LEU A 213 19.15 10.77 10.05
CA LEU A 213 20.14 11.63 10.65
C LEU A 213 20.11 13.00 9.95
N PRO A 214 19.75 14.10 10.64
CA PRO A 214 19.98 15.44 10.12
C PRO A 214 21.49 15.69 10.00
N ILE A 215 21.94 16.19 8.86
CA ILE A 215 23.38 16.30 8.53
C ILE A 215 24.06 17.38 9.38
N SER A 216 23.40 18.51 9.64
CA SER A 216 23.93 19.63 10.43
C SER A 216 23.65 19.52 11.93
N SER A 217 22.73 18.63 12.34
CA SER A 217 22.31 18.44 13.74
C SER A 217 22.25 16.95 14.12
N PRO A 218 23.40 16.28 14.22
CA PRO A 218 23.48 14.82 14.32
C PRO A 218 22.95 14.25 15.66
N ASP A 219 22.74 15.10 16.67
CA ASP A 219 22.21 14.69 17.97
C ASP A 219 20.70 14.35 17.93
N GLU A 220 20.00 14.70 16.84
CA GLU A 220 18.55 14.47 16.67
C GLU A 220 18.22 13.26 15.77
N PHE A 221 19.14 12.29 15.66
CA PHE A 221 18.91 11.10 14.87
C PHE A 221 17.75 10.25 15.42
N GLY A 222 17.10 9.51 14.53
CA GLY A 222 15.98 8.64 14.87
C GLY A 222 16.18 7.23 14.34
N HIS A 223 15.83 6.23 15.16
CA HIS A 223 15.81 4.83 14.76
C HIS A 223 14.51 4.18 15.24
N TYR A 224 13.73 3.68 14.30
CA TYR A 224 12.40 3.14 14.54
C TYR A 224 12.19 1.83 13.80
N PHE A 225 11.41 0.93 14.41
CA PHE A 225 10.85 -0.25 13.74
C PHE A 225 9.33 -0.20 13.84
N ILE A 226 8.66 -0.17 12.69
CA ILE A 226 7.21 -0.14 12.57
C ILE A 226 6.74 -1.57 12.26
N PRO A 227 6.10 -2.27 13.21
CA PRO A 227 5.61 -3.63 12.98
C PRO A 227 4.46 -3.60 11.97
N ASN A 228 4.49 -4.51 10.99
CA ASN A 228 3.44 -4.64 9.99
C ASN A 228 2.28 -5.47 10.55
N ILE A 229 1.53 -4.88 11.48
CA ILE A 229 0.39 -5.51 12.15
C ILE A 229 -0.84 -4.59 12.11
N ASP A 230 -2.00 -5.16 12.45
CA ASP A 230 -3.21 -4.41 12.73
C ASP A 230 -3.94 -5.00 13.93
N SER A 231 -4.47 -4.16 14.82
CA SER A 231 -5.18 -4.64 16.02
C SER A 231 -6.51 -5.33 15.70
N GLY A 232 -7.06 -5.11 14.50
CA GLY A 232 -8.26 -5.81 14.05
C GLY A 232 -7.98 -7.12 13.31
N PHE A 233 -6.73 -7.58 13.24
CA PHE A 233 -6.34 -8.87 12.69
C PHE A 233 -5.76 -9.76 13.79
N ASP A 234 -6.38 -10.92 14.04
CA ASP A 234 -5.98 -11.83 15.09
C ASP A 234 -6.10 -13.31 14.70
N LEU A 235 -4.99 -14.03 14.81
CA LEU A 235 -4.90 -15.48 14.55
C LEU A 235 -4.99 -16.34 15.82
N GLU A 236 -5.10 -15.77 17.02
CA GLU A 236 -5.08 -16.52 18.30
C GLU A 236 -6.12 -17.66 18.36
N ASN A 237 -7.28 -17.47 17.71
CA ASN A 237 -8.35 -18.47 17.67
C ASN A 237 -8.37 -19.31 16.37
N SER A 238 -7.38 -19.14 15.50
CA SER A 238 -7.25 -19.91 14.26
C SER A 238 -6.28 -21.08 14.43
N GLN A 239 -6.31 -22.05 13.52
CA GLN A 239 -5.29 -23.10 13.45
C GLN A 239 -4.01 -22.66 12.73
N MET A 240 -3.96 -21.42 12.24
CA MET A 240 -2.87 -20.86 11.46
C MET A 240 -1.88 -20.09 12.33
N GLU A 241 -0.62 -20.05 11.90
CA GLU A 241 0.42 -19.29 12.57
C GLU A 241 0.65 -17.93 11.89
N TYR A 242 1.01 -16.90 12.68
CA TYR A 242 1.40 -15.59 12.14
C TYR A 242 2.58 -15.70 11.16
N ALA A 243 3.53 -16.63 11.40
CA ALA A 243 4.64 -16.86 10.48
C ALA A 243 4.17 -17.28 9.08
N ASP A 244 3.11 -18.09 8.99
CA ASP A 244 2.54 -18.51 7.70
C ASP A 244 1.84 -17.36 6.99
N PHE A 245 1.21 -16.44 7.72
CA PHE A 245 0.62 -15.23 7.14
C PHE A 245 1.65 -14.38 6.41
N TYR A 246 2.81 -14.09 7.02
CA TYR A 246 3.87 -13.30 6.35
C TYR A 246 4.48 -14.05 5.17
N LYS A 247 4.68 -15.37 5.32
CA LYS A 247 5.22 -16.23 4.28
C LYS A 247 4.32 -16.27 3.05
N ASN A 248 3.03 -16.50 3.24
CA ASN A 248 2.08 -16.77 2.15
C ASN A 248 1.34 -15.52 1.66
N GLY A 249 1.32 -14.45 2.45
CA GLY A 249 0.48 -13.28 2.23
C GLY A 249 -1.00 -13.56 2.49
N TYR A 250 -1.83 -12.53 2.39
CA TYR A 250 -3.28 -12.65 2.60
C TYR A 250 -3.96 -13.39 1.45
N SER A 251 -4.72 -14.43 1.80
CA SER A 251 -5.76 -15.09 1.02
C SER A 251 -7.10 -14.91 1.72
N GLU A 252 -8.16 -14.67 0.94
CA GLU A 252 -9.50 -14.50 1.51
C GLU A 252 -10.03 -15.79 2.13
N GLU A 253 -9.75 -16.95 1.51
CA GLU A 253 -10.20 -18.27 1.96
C GLU A 253 -9.64 -18.63 3.35
N ASP A 254 -8.39 -18.28 3.63
CA ASP A 254 -7.74 -18.70 4.88
C ASP A 254 -7.91 -17.64 5.98
N TYR A 255 -7.73 -16.35 5.65
CA TYR A 255 -7.53 -15.32 6.67
C TYR A 255 -8.70 -14.37 6.89
N ARG A 256 -9.75 -14.39 6.05
CA ARG A 256 -10.82 -13.38 6.15
C ARG A 256 -11.49 -13.37 7.53
N GLU A 257 -11.83 -14.53 8.09
CA GLU A 257 -12.51 -14.64 9.38
C GLU A 257 -11.66 -14.16 10.57
N CYS A 258 -10.35 -14.01 10.37
CA CYS A 258 -9.42 -13.51 11.39
C CYS A 258 -9.44 -11.97 11.53
N PHE A 259 -10.28 -11.29 10.74
CA PHE A 259 -10.48 -9.84 10.84
C PHE A 259 -11.72 -9.51 11.67
N ALA A 260 -11.62 -8.50 12.54
CA ALA A 260 -12.72 -8.05 13.38
C ALA A 260 -13.94 -7.58 12.57
N ASP A 261 -13.72 -7.07 11.35
CA ASP A 261 -14.74 -6.62 10.41
C ASP A 261 -15.02 -7.64 9.29
N SER A 262 -14.74 -8.92 9.50
CA SER A 262 -14.80 -9.96 8.46
C SER A 262 -16.21 -10.18 7.87
N ASP A 263 -17.24 -9.92 8.68
CA ASP A 263 -18.66 -9.96 8.32
C ASP A 263 -19.07 -8.82 7.38
N ARG A 264 -18.28 -7.74 7.35
CA ARG A 264 -18.51 -6.61 6.44
C ARG A 264 -18.15 -7.00 5.01
N LYS A 265 -19.18 -7.32 4.26
CA LYS A 265 -19.16 -7.34 2.80
C LYS A 265 -19.62 -5.96 2.32
N LEU A 266 -18.72 -4.98 2.29
CA LEU A 266 -19.01 -3.78 1.51
C LEU A 266 -18.73 -4.09 0.04
N GLY A 267 -19.77 -3.97 -0.79
CA GLY A 267 -19.57 -3.67 -2.20
C GLY A 267 -18.89 -2.30 -2.33
N ASN A 268 -17.87 -2.23 -3.18
CA ASN A 268 -16.97 -1.09 -3.49
C ASN A 268 -15.82 -0.95 -2.48
N TRP A 269 -14.52 -0.99 -2.81
CA TRP A 269 -13.82 -0.20 -3.83
C TRP A 269 -12.47 -0.79 -4.30
N GLN A 270 -12.32 -2.11 -4.37
CA GLN A 270 -11.17 -2.70 -5.07
C GLN A 270 -11.59 -3.49 -6.29
N ILE A 271 -10.92 -3.16 -7.39
CA ILE A 271 -11.08 -3.74 -8.72
C ILE A 271 -10.90 -5.25 -8.59
N SER A 272 -12.01 -6.00 -8.61
CA SER A 272 -12.01 -7.42 -8.91
C SER A 272 -13.03 -7.66 -10.03
N GLU A 273 -12.61 -8.40 -11.05
CA GLU A 273 -13.44 -8.76 -12.21
C GLU A 273 -14.54 -9.78 -11.88
N HIS A 274 -14.80 -10.01 -10.59
CA HIS A 274 -15.80 -10.92 -10.10
C HIS A 274 -16.33 -10.37 -8.77
N GLU A 275 -17.45 -9.65 -8.78
CA GLU A 275 -18.55 -9.88 -7.81
C GLU A 275 -19.80 -9.00 -8.05
N THR A 276 -20.94 -9.68 -7.86
CA THR A 276 -22.35 -9.24 -7.76
C THR A 276 -22.77 -7.92 -8.41
N CYS A 277 -23.58 -8.05 -9.46
CA CYS A 277 -24.28 -6.93 -10.06
C CYS A 277 -25.32 -6.32 -9.12
N SER A 278 -25.26 -5.01 -8.89
CA SER A 278 -26.38 -4.27 -8.29
C SER A 278 -27.31 -3.77 -9.39
N VAL A 279 -28.61 -3.94 -9.19
CA VAL A 279 -29.66 -3.55 -10.13
C VAL A 279 -30.50 -2.44 -9.51
N GLU A 280 -30.46 -1.25 -10.11
CA GLU A 280 -31.29 -0.11 -9.72
C GLU A 280 -32.30 0.18 -10.84
N SER A 281 -33.57 0.38 -10.49
CA SER A 281 -34.64 0.70 -11.45
C SER A 281 -35.48 1.84 -10.91
N ASN A 282 -35.63 2.91 -11.69
CA ASN A 282 -36.59 3.99 -11.46
C ASN A 282 -37.41 4.23 -12.74
N SER A 283 -38.40 5.15 -12.69
CA SER A 283 -39.42 5.39 -13.74
C SER A 283 -38.89 6.03 -15.03
N GLY A 284 -37.73 5.57 -15.52
CA GLY A 284 -37.09 6.03 -16.75
C GLY A 284 -35.63 5.58 -16.90
N ASN A 285 -34.99 5.09 -15.83
CA ASN A 285 -33.62 4.56 -15.87
C ASN A 285 -33.53 3.19 -15.20
N PHE A 286 -32.69 2.34 -15.77
CA PHE A 286 -32.36 1.02 -15.27
C PHE A 286 -30.85 0.86 -15.38
N SER A 287 -30.17 0.66 -14.26
CA SER A 287 -28.72 0.50 -14.24
C SER A 287 -28.31 -0.79 -13.59
N ILE A 288 -27.35 -1.46 -14.22
CA ILE A 288 -26.64 -2.60 -13.67
C ILE A 288 -25.20 -2.15 -13.43
N ARG A 289 -24.74 -2.18 -12.18
CA ARG A 289 -23.36 -1.79 -11.83
C ARG A 289 -22.54 -3.02 -11.49
N GLY A 290 -21.22 -2.93 -11.66
CA GLY A 290 -20.31 -4.02 -11.33
C GLY A 290 -20.31 -5.18 -12.33
N LEU A 291 -20.72 -4.94 -13.59
CA LEU A 291 -20.55 -5.93 -14.65
C LEU A 291 -19.06 -6.01 -15.03
N SER A 292 -18.51 -7.22 -15.09
CA SER A 292 -17.13 -7.42 -15.56
C SER A 292 -17.02 -7.07 -17.03
N LYS A 293 -15.83 -6.61 -17.45
CA LYS A 293 -15.57 -6.23 -18.84
C LYS A 293 -15.91 -7.36 -19.82
N THR A 294 -15.54 -8.59 -19.47
CA THR A 294 -15.81 -9.78 -20.28
C THR A 294 -17.30 -10.04 -20.50
N VAL A 295 -18.14 -9.83 -19.48
CA VAL A 295 -19.59 -9.97 -19.58
C VAL A 295 -20.19 -8.89 -20.48
N ILE A 296 -19.72 -7.65 -20.33
CA ILE A 296 -20.18 -6.53 -21.16
C ILE A 296 -19.77 -6.73 -22.62
N ASP A 297 -18.51 -7.09 -22.88
CA ASP A 297 -18.02 -7.32 -24.23
C ASP A 297 -18.82 -8.46 -24.91
N SER A 298 -19.05 -9.56 -24.19
CA SER A 298 -19.87 -10.69 -24.67
C SER A 298 -21.32 -10.30 -24.94
N LEU A 299 -21.94 -9.53 -24.04
CA LEU A 299 -23.29 -9.01 -24.21
C LEU A 299 -23.38 -8.12 -25.47
N ILE A 300 -22.47 -7.16 -25.60
CA ILE A 300 -22.47 -6.21 -26.72
C ILE A 300 -22.25 -6.93 -28.04
N GLU A 301 -21.34 -7.91 -28.09
CA GLU A 301 -21.17 -8.75 -29.29
C GLU A 301 -22.44 -9.53 -29.65
N ASN A 302 -23.10 -10.13 -28.66
CA ASN A 302 -24.33 -10.90 -28.87
C ASN A 302 -25.49 -10.00 -29.35
N LEU A 303 -25.62 -8.81 -28.78
CA LEU A 303 -26.61 -7.82 -29.19
C LEU A 303 -26.36 -7.29 -30.61
N LYS A 304 -25.10 -7.11 -31.02
CA LYS A 304 -24.71 -6.77 -32.39
C LYS A 304 -25.06 -7.90 -33.37
N LYS A 305 -24.69 -9.15 -33.05
CA LYS A 305 -24.97 -10.33 -33.89
C LYS A 305 -26.46 -10.53 -34.15
N ASN A 306 -27.32 -10.19 -33.18
CA ASN A 306 -28.77 -10.32 -33.30
C ASN A 306 -29.48 -9.08 -33.86
N ASN A 307 -28.74 -8.08 -34.37
CA ASN A 307 -29.26 -6.80 -34.87
C ASN A 307 -30.18 -6.08 -33.85
N LYS A 308 -29.93 -6.26 -32.55
CA LYS A 308 -30.74 -5.67 -31.47
C LYS A 308 -30.26 -4.29 -31.04
N ILE A 309 -29.00 -3.98 -31.31
CA ILE A 309 -28.45 -2.64 -31.18
C ILE A 309 -28.10 -2.07 -32.54
N THR A 310 -28.30 -0.76 -32.69
CA THR A 310 -27.82 0.02 -33.83
C THR A 310 -26.73 0.98 -33.36
N THR A 311 -25.68 1.11 -34.17
CA THR A 311 -24.55 1.98 -33.86
C THR A 311 -24.98 3.43 -33.98
N CYS A 312 -25.11 4.10 -32.84
CA CYS A 312 -25.21 5.54 -32.74
C CYS A 312 -24.12 5.96 -31.75
N SER A 313 -22.86 5.86 -32.16
CA SER A 313 -21.70 6.12 -31.32
C SER A 313 -21.56 7.62 -31.08
N LYS A 314 -22.44 8.19 -30.25
CA LYS A 314 -22.11 9.41 -29.53
C LYS A 314 -21.20 8.99 -28.39
N HIS A 315 -19.94 9.41 -28.45
CA HIS A 315 -19.11 9.42 -27.27
C HIS A 315 -19.79 10.33 -26.25
N VAL A 316 -20.36 9.73 -25.21
CA VAL A 316 -20.84 10.45 -24.04
C VAL A 316 -19.66 10.61 -23.10
N GLN A 317 -19.67 11.66 -22.29
CA GLN A 317 -18.57 11.91 -21.36
C GLN A 317 -18.38 10.67 -20.48
N TYR A 318 -17.20 10.05 -20.60
CA TYR A 318 -16.80 8.83 -19.88
C TYR A 318 -17.56 7.53 -20.23
N GLY A 319 -18.16 7.41 -21.42
CA GLY A 319 -18.84 6.18 -21.81
C GLY A 319 -19.12 6.01 -23.30
N GLU A 320 -19.63 4.83 -23.65
CA GLU A 320 -20.08 4.47 -25.00
C GLU A 320 -21.59 4.27 -25.00
N GLN A 321 -22.30 4.84 -25.98
CA GLN A 321 -23.75 4.76 -26.09
C GLN A 321 -24.18 4.06 -27.38
N TRP A 322 -25.22 3.23 -27.29
CA TRP A 322 -25.90 2.56 -28.39
C TRP A 322 -27.41 2.77 -28.31
N THR A 323 -28.10 2.48 -29.41
CA THR A 323 -29.57 2.39 -29.41
C THR A 323 -29.99 0.92 -29.36
N PHE A 324 -30.61 0.50 -28.26
CA PHE A 324 -31.14 -0.85 -28.03
C PHE A 324 -32.66 -0.81 -28.05
N LEU A 325 -33.28 -1.45 -29.06
CA LEU A 325 -34.75 -1.47 -29.23
C LEU A 325 -35.43 -0.08 -29.09
N GLY A 326 -34.77 0.97 -29.60
CA GLY A 326 -35.26 2.34 -29.57
C GLY A 326 -35.01 3.11 -28.25
N GLN A 327 -34.29 2.51 -27.29
CA GLN A 327 -33.86 3.14 -26.04
C GLN A 327 -32.34 3.35 -26.02
N ALA A 328 -31.87 4.31 -25.22
CA ALA A 328 -30.43 4.55 -25.07
C ALA A 328 -29.82 3.54 -24.10
N LEU A 329 -28.78 2.84 -24.53
CA LEU A 329 -27.99 1.92 -23.71
C LEU A 329 -26.56 2.46 -23.62
N THR A 330 -26.11 2.81 -22.43
CA THR A 330 -24.80 3.43 -22.19
C THR A 330 -23.95 2.53 -21.30
N HIS A 331 -22.70 2.31 -21.68
CA HIS A 331 -21.69 1.63 -20.87
C HIS A 331 -20.67 2.66 -20.34
N TYR A 332 -20.43 2.65 -19.03
CA TYR A 332 -19.39 3.42 -18.35
C TYR A 332 -18.25 2.49 -17.92
N PRO A 333 -17.12 2.45 -18.65
CA PRO A 333 -16.03 1.51 -18.38
C PRO A 333 -15.37 1.71 -17.02
N SER A 334 -15.31 2.95 -16.53
CA SER A 334 -14.67 3.30 -15.25
C SER A 334 -15.37 2.69 -14.04
N THR A 335 -16.66 2.35 -14.15
CA THR A 335 -17.49 1.84 -13.06
C THR A 335 -18.15 0.50 -13.37
N GLY A 336 -17.86 -0.09 -14.54
CA GLY A 336 -18.53 -1.32 -15.02
C GLY A 336 -20.06 -1.18 -15.04
N THR A 337 -20.57 0.01 -15.35
CA THR A 337 -22.01 0.31 -15.27
C THR A 337 -22.66 0.27 -16.65
N LEU A 338 -23.73 -0.50 -16.78
CA LEU A 338 -24.61 -0.53 -17.94
C LEU A 338 -25.94 0.18 -17.60
N LEU A 339 -26.23 1.27 -18.31
CA LEU A 339 -27.40 2.12 -18.07
C LEU A 339 -28.33 2.10 -19.27
N LEU A 340 -29.57 1.64 -19.06
CA LEU A 340 -30.67 1.73 -20.01
C LEU A 340 -31.56 2.93 -19.64
N GLN A 341 -31.79 3.82 -20.59
CA GLN A 341 -32.59 5.03 -20.40
C GLN A 341 -33.72 5.09 -21.42
N GLY A 342 -34.93 5.37 -20.94
CA GLY A 342 -36.09 5.49 -21.81
C GLY A 342 -37.16 6.45 -21.32
N ASN A 343 -37.82 7.10 -22.28
CA ASN A 343 -38.83 8.13 -22.04
C ASN A 343 -40.28 7.61 -22.14
N LYS A 344 -40.49 6.32 -22.51
CA LYS A 344 -41.81 5.70 -22.67
C LYS A 344 -41.93 4.46 -21.78
N LEU A 345 -42.67 4.59 -20.67
CA LEU A 345 -42.78 3.58 -19.60
C LEU A 345 -43.17 2.16 -20.11
N GLN A 346 -44.13 2.06 -21.03
CA GLN A 346 -44.62 0.75 -21.52
C GLN A 346 -43.61 -0.01 -22.40
N ASN A 347 -42.76 0.71 -23.13
CA ASN A 347 -41.71 0.09 -23.94
C ASN A 347 -40.46 -0.18 -23.09
N PHE A 348 -40.24 0.61 -22.04
CA PHE A 348 -39.08 0.51 -21.18
C PHE A 348 -39.00 -0.84 -20.44
N GLU A 349 -40.07 -1.30 -19.79
CA GLU A 349 -40.06 -2.58 -19.05
C GLU A 349 -39.85 -3.79 -19.97
N LYS A 350 -40.42 -3.77 -21.19
CA LYS A 350 -40.20 -4.84 -22.18
C LYS A 350 -38.74 -4.90 -22.64
N VAL A 351 -38.13 -3.73 -22.88
CA VAL A 351 -36.73 -3.63 -23.31
C VAL A 351 -35.79 -4.03 -22.16
N LYS A 352 -36.09 -3.61 -20.93
CA LYS A 352 -35.38 -4.02 -19.71
C LYS A 352 -35.41 -5.54 -19.52
N GLN A 353 -36.57 -6.18 -19.62
CA GLN A 353 -36.65 -7.64 -19.50
C GLN A 353 -35.83 -8.34 -20.59
N CYS A 354 -35.90 -7.84 -21.83
CA CYS A 354 -35.09 -8.38 -22.92
C CYS A 354 -33.58 -8.27 -22.63
N LEU A 355 -33.11 -7.17 -22.04
CA LEU A 355 -31.72 -6.99 -21.64
C LEU A 355 -31.29 -7.98 -20.53
N LEU A 356 -32.15 -8.20 -19.53
CA LEU A 356 -31.92 -9.16 -18.45
C LEU A 356 -31.83 -10.61 -18.96
N ASP A 357 -32.66 -10.99 -19.94
CA ASP A 357 -32.64 -12.32 -20.54
C ASP A 357 -31.32 -12.59 -21.28
N TYR A 358 -30.67 -11.56 -21.83
CA TYR A 358 -29.34 -11.68 -22.46
C TYR A 358 -28.20 -11.80 -21.45
N LEU A 359 -28.38 -11.24 -20.25
CA LEU A 359 -27.41 -11.34 -19.16
C LEU A 359 -27.53 -12.64 -18.36
N SER A 360 -28.65 -13.35 -18.48
CA SER A 360 -28.93 -14.61 -17.76
C SER A 360 -28.51 -15.86 -18.55
N LYS A 361 -27.86 -15.69 -19.70
CA LYS A 361 -27.35 -16.75 -20.58
C LYS A 361 -25.83 -16.69 -20.64
#